data_AF-A0A7W8Q991-F1
#
_entry.id   AF-A0A7W8Q991-F1
#
_cell.length_a   1.000
_cell.length_b   1.000
_cell.length_c   1.000
_cell.angle_alpha   90.00
_cell.angle_beta   90.00
_cell.angle_gamma   90.00
#
_symmetry.space_group_name_H-M   'P 1'
#
loop_
_entity.id
_entity.type
_entity.pdbx_description
1 polymer ?
#
loop_
_entity_poly.entity_id
_entity_poly.type
_entity_poly.pdbx_seq_one_letter_code
_entity_poly.pdbx_strand_id
1 'polypeptide(L)'
;MELIEWYRARWEIEIYFQVLKNGCCVEDLQLGAVERIEKALALFMIVAWRIAYLMRMGRTCPDLDAALFFGPDEIHGAYLLMKKRMPKGKPKLNEVLRLVAQLGGFLARKGDGEPGAKTIWEGLQRVIISAETPLALRSEAA
;
A
#
# COMPACT_ATOMS: atom_id res chain seq x y z
N MET A 1 -0.86 8.81 -31.92
CA MET A 1 -0.47 7.91 -30.80
C MET A 1 -0.92 8.43 -29.44
N GLU A 2 -0.95 9.74 -29.18
CA GLU A 2 -1.36 10.31 -27.87
C GLU A 2 -2.76 9.89 -27.39
N LEU A 3 -3.76 9.86 -28.28
CA LEU A 3 -5.15 9.47 -27.95
C LEU A 3 -5.25 8.07 -27.32
N ILE A 4 -4.42 7.13 -27.77
CA ILE A 4 -4.37 5.76 -27.22
C ILE A 4 -3.79 5.79 -25.81
N GLU A 5 -2.70 6.52 -25.60
CA GLU A 5 -2.06 6.62 -24.29
C GLU A 5 -2.95 7.30 -23.25
N TRP A 6 -3.71 8.34 -23.64
CA TRP A 6 -4.73 8.93 -22.77
C TRP A 6 -5.83 7.94 -22.40
N TYR A 7 -6.30 7.14 -23.36
CA TYR A 7 -7.34 6.15 -23.09
C TYR A 7 -6.84 5.01 -22.21
N ARG A 8 -5.56 4.61 -22.32
CA ARG A 8 -4.95 3.61 -21.44
C ARG A 8 -4.90 4.06 -19.98
N ALA A 9 -4.78 5.36 -19.74
CA ALA A 9 -4.84 5.92 -18.38
C ALA A 9 -6.25 5.85 -17.75
N ARG A 10 -7.32 5.64 -18.54
CA ARG A 10 -8.69 5.50 -18.04
C ARG A 10 -8.83 4.37 -17.01
N TRP A 11 -8.06 3.29 -17.15
CA TRP A 11 -8.16 2.15 -16.23
C TRP A 11 -7.73 2.49 -14.79
N GLU A 12 -6.95 3.56 -14.60
CA GLU A 12 -6.50 3.98 -13.27
C GLU A 12 -7.67 4.35 -12.34
N ILE A 13 -8.76 4.94 -12.87
CA ILE A 13 -9.93 5.25 -12.04
C ILE A 13 -10.66 3.98 -11.59
N GLU A 14 -10.61 2.91 -12.39
CA GLU A 14 -11.21 1.62 -12.02
C GLU A 14 -10.43 0.97 -10.88
N ILE A 15 -9.09 1.05 -10.91
CA ILE A 15 -8.24 0.58 -9.80
C ILE A 15 -8.54 1.40 -8.54
N TYR A 16 -8.67 2.72 -8.65
CA TYR A 16 -9.04 3.57 -7.51
C TYR A 16 -10.37 3.14 -6.87
N PHE A 17 -11.42 2.96 -7.67
CA PHE A 17 -12.71 2.49 -7.17
C PHE A 17 -12.66 1.05 -6.64
N GLN A 18 -11.80 0.19 -7.21
CA GLN A 18 -11.58 -1.15 -6.67
C GLN A 18 -11.02 -1.08 -5.25
N VAL A 19 -10.03 -0.23 -4.99
CA VAL A 19 -9.47 -0.03 -3.65
C VAL A 19 -10.50 0.59 -2.72
N LEU A 20 -11.24 1.61 -3.18
CA LEU A 20 -12.24 2.28 -2.35
C LEU A 20 -13.37 1.32 -1.94
N LYS A 21 -13.93 0.56 -2.89
CA LYS A 21 -15.06 -0.32 -2.62
C LYS A 21 -14.66 -1.63 -1.95
N ASN A 22 -13.63 -2.31 -2.44
CA ASN A 22 -13.27 -3.65 -1.96
C ASN A 22 -12.11 -3.66 -0.97
N GLY A 23 -11.19 -2.68 -1.06
CA GLY A 23 -10.09 -2.56 -0.12
C GLY A 23 -10.50 -1.86 1.18
N CYS A 24 -11.23 -0.75 1.05
CA CYS A 24 -11.73 0.03 2.19
C CYS A 24 -13.15 -0.37 2.63
N CYS A 25 -13.84 -1.24 1.87
CA CYS A 25 -15.19 -1.73 2.18
C CYS A 25 -16.21 -0.61 2.47
N VAL A 26 -16.15 0.51 1.72
CA VAL A 26 -17.00 1.67 2.02
C VAL A 26 -18.50 1.41 1.87
N GLU A 27 -18.88 0.42 1.06
CA GLU A 27 -20.28 0.03 0.84
C GLU A 27 -20.85 -0.78 2.03
N ASP A 28 -19.99 -1.29 2.93
CA ASP A 28 -20.37 -2.01 4.14
C ASP A 28 -20.57 -1.08 5.36
N LEU A 29 -20.33 0.24 5.21
CA LEU A 29 -20.45 1.21 6.30
C LEU A 29 -21.93 1.41 6.72
N GLN A 30 -22.25 1.07 7.96
CA GLN A 30 -23.60 1.19 8.55
C GLN A 30 -23.72 2.45 9.43
N LEU A 31 -23.32 3.63 8.92
CA LEU A 31 -23.39 4.88 9.66
C LEU A 31 -24.80 5.49 9.57
N GLY A 32 -25.45 5.69 10.73
CA GLY A 32 -26.86 6.12 10.78
C GLY A 32 -27.16 7.58 10.46
N ALA A 33 -26.27 8.32 9.77
CA ALA A 33 -26.55 9.68 9.31
C ALA A 33 -25.72 9.99 8.05
N VAL A 34 -26.30 10.72 7.10
CA VAL A 34 -25.67 11.03 5.80
C VAL A 34 -24.35 11.78 6.00
N GLU A 35 -24.32 12.76 6.90
CA GLU A 35 -23.13 13.57 7.17
C GLU A 35 -21.97 12.74 7.74
N ARG A 36 -22.27 11.63 8.44
CA ARG A 36 -21.26 10.68 8.91
C ARG A 36 -20.71 9.83 7.78
N ILE A 37 -21.58 9.39 6.87
CA ILE A 37 -21.19 8.67 5.65
C ILE A 37 -20.27 9.53 4.79
N GLU A 38 -20.64 10.79 4.53
CA GLU A 38 -19.84 11.71 3.71
C GLU A 38 -18.42 11.92 4.29
N LYS A 39 -18.32 12.12 5.60
CA LYS A 39 -17.02 12.26 6.29
C LYS A 39 -16.17 10.99 6.20
N ALA A 40 -16.79 9.82 6.39
CA ALA A 40 -16.10 8.55 6.26
C ALA A 40 -15.62 8.32 4.82
N LEU A 41 -16.49 8.57 3.83
CA LEU A 41 -16.14 8.47 2.42
C LEU A 41 -14.97 9.38 2.06
N ALA A 42 -14.98 10.65 2.50
CA ALA A 42 -13.88 11.58 2.25
C ALA A 42 -12.53 11.03 2.76
N LEU A 43 -12.51 10.43 3.96
CA LEU A 43 -11.30 9.80 4.51
C LEU A 43 -10.87 8.57 3.70
N PHE A 44 -11.80 7.65 3.40
CA PHE A 44 -11.48 6.46 2.62
C PHE A 44 -11.06 6.77 1.19
N MET A 45 -11.57 7.85 0.60
CA MET A 45 -11.12 8.34 -0.71
C MET A 45 -9.63 8.71 -0.71
N ILE A 46 -9.13 9.30 0.37
CA ILE A 46 -7.70 9.61 0.54
C ILE A 46 -6.89 8.32 0.71
N VAL A 47 -7.37 7.38 1.53
CA VAL A 47 -6.71 6.08 1.74
C VAL A 47 -6.60 5.30 0.43
N ALA A 48 -7.69 5.21 -0.33
CA ALA A 48 -7.72 4.55 -1.62
C ALA A 48 -6.75 5.19 -2.62
N TRP A 49 -6.70 6.53 -2.65
CA TRP A 49 -5.76 7.26 -3.49
C TRP A 49 -4.31 6.97 -3.10
N ARG A 50 -3.98 6.96 -1.79
CA ARG A 50 -2.61 6.66 -1.31
C ARG A 50 -2.13 5.27 -1.74
N ILE A 51 -3.01 4.26 -1.66
CA ILE A 51 -2.67 2.89 -2.10
C ILE A 51 -2.45 2.85 -3.62
N ALA A 52 -3.34 3.48 -4.40
CA ALA A 52 -3.20 3.54 -5.85
C ALA A 52 -1.93 4.30 -6.28
N TYR A 53 -1.64 5.42 -5.60
CA TYR A 53 -0.44 6.21 -5.80
C TYR A 53 0.83 5.41 -5.48
N LEU A 54 0.85 4.71 -4.34
CA LEU A 54 1.99 3.86 -3.95
C LEU A 54 2.26 2.77 -4.98
N MET A 55 1.21 2.08 -5.46
CA MET A 55 1.31 1.10 -6.55
C MET A 55 1.92 1.73 -7.82
N ARG A 56 1.45 2.91 -8.21
CA ARG A 56 1.95 3.62 -9.40
C ARG A 56 3.42 3.98 -9.23
N MET A 57 3.80 4.56 -8.10
CA MET A 57 5.18 4.97 -7.81
C MET A 57 6.15 3.78 -7.80
N GLY A 58 5.72 2.62 -7.28
CA GLY A 58 6.52 1.40 -7.37
C GLY A 58 6.82 0.95 -8.79
N ARG A 59 5.93 1.23 -9.75
CA ARG A 59 6.08 0.90 -11.17
C ARG A 59 6.88 1.95 -11.95
N THR A 60 6.60 3.23 -11.73
CA THR A 60 7.17 4.33 -12.53
C THR A 60 8.48 4.87 -11.96
N CYS A 61 8.67 4.77 -10.64
CA CYS A 61 9.82 5.32 -9.94
C CYS A 61 10.38 4.30 -8.93
N PRO A 62 10.77 3.08 -9.39
CA PRO A 62 11.08 1.96 -8.50
C PRO A 62 12.31 2.20 -7.61
N ASP A 63 13.23 3.06 -8.06
CA ASP A 63 14.53 3.30 -7.42
C ASP A 63 14.51 4.42 -6.35
N LEU A 64 13.37 5.04 -6.10
CA LEU A 64 13.24 6.06 -5.04
C LEU A 64 13.56 5.48 -3.66
N ASP A 65 13.96 6.33 -2.73
CA ASP A 65 14.17 5.96 -1.33
C ASP A 65 12.83 5.52 -0.71
N ALA A 66 12.76 4.30 -0.16
CA ALA A 66 11.55 3.79 0.47
C ALA A 66 11.12 4.62 1.68
N ALA A 67 12.05 5.33 2.33
CA ALA A 67 11.76 6.20 3.47
C ALA A 67 10.85 7.40 3.10
N LEU A 68 10.67 7.71 1.81
CA LEU A 68 9.71 8.72 1.35
C LEU A 68 8.25 8.25 1.45
N PHE A 69 8.02 6.94 1.55
CA PHE A 69 6.70 6.32 1.48
C PHE A 69 6.34 5.51 2.73
N PHE A 70 7.36 4.96 3.41
CA PHE A 70 7.21 4.09 4.56
C PHE A 70 7.99 4.62 5.75
N GLY A 71 7.40 4.48 6.94
CA GLY A 71 8.10 4.70 8.20
C GLY A 71 9.21 3.66 8.44
N PRO A 72 10.20 3.97 9.30
CA PRO A 72 11.32 3.06 9.55
C PRO A 72 10.86 1.69 10.09
N ASP A 73 9.84 1.68 10.95
CA ASP A 73 9.30 0.44 11.51
C ASP A 73 8.45 -0.35 10.49
N GLU A 74 7.81 0.31 9.54
CA GLU A 74 7.11 -0.36 8.44
C GLU A 74 8.11 -1.04 7.50
N ILE A 75 9.19 -0.35 7.15
CA ILE A 75 10.29 -0.94 6.37
C ILE A 75 10.84 -2.15 7.13
N HIS A 76 11.17 -1.98 8.42
CA HIS A 76 11.71 -3.06 9.23
C HIS A 76 10.73 -4.24 9.34
N GLY A 77 9.45 -3.96 9.60
CA GLY A 77 8.37 -4.96 9.67
C GLY A 77 8.22 -5.75 8.37
N ALA A 78 8.29 -5.09 7.21
CA ALA A 78 8.23 -5.77 5.91
C ALA A 78 9.38 -6.78 5.71
N TYR A 79 10.61 -6.41 6.09
CA TYR A 79 11.76 -7.32 6.05
C TYR A 79 11.66 -8.45 7.08
N LEU A 80 11.24 -8.12 8.30
CA LEU A 80 11.09 -9.05 9.41
C LEU A 80 10.06 -10.15 9.09
N LEU A 81 8.86 -9.76 8.66
CA LEU A 81 7.78 -10.69 8.32
C LEU A 81 8.16 -11.60 7.14
N MET A 82 8.94 -11.07 6.18
CA MET A 82 9.47 -11.85 5.06
C MET A 82 10.71 -12.68 5.42
N LYS A 83 11.18 -12.63 6.67
CA LYS A 83 12.40 -13.31 7.15
C LYS A 83 13.63 -12.97 6.31
N LYS A 84 13.72 -11.72 5.83
CA LYS A 84 14.85 -11.23 5.02
C LYS A 84 15.72 -10.31 5.85
N ARG A 85 17.03 -10.38 5.60
CA ARG A 85 17.99 -9.46 6.21
C ARG A 85 17.79 -8.07 5.64
N MET A 86 17.71 -7.07 6.51
CA MET A 86 17.65 -5.66 6.11
C MET A 86 18.93 -5.28 5.33
N PRO A 87 18.83 -4.57 4.20
CA PRO A 87 19.99 -4.14 3.44
C PRO A 87 20.83 -3.16 4.27
N LYS A 88 22.15 -3.12 3.99
CA LYS A 88 23.06 -2.16 4.62
C LYS A 88 22.86 -0.73 4.13
N GLY A 89 22.32 -0.57 2.92
CA GLY A 89 21.99 0.72 2.32
C GLY A 89 20.52 1.08 2.45
N LYS A 90 20.15 2.24 1.92
CA LYS A 90 18.75 2.66 1.85
C LYS A 90 17.96 1.73 0.91
N PRO A 91 16.91 1.06 1.39
CA PRO A 91 16.10 0.20 0.54
C PRO A 91 15.33 1.04 -0.48
N LYS A 92 15.18 0.48 -1.70
CA LYS A 92 14.41 1.13 -2.76
C LYS A 92 12.92 0.94 -2.55
N LEU A 93 12.12 1.86 -3.07
CA LEU A 93 10.66 1.84 -3.00
C LEU A 93 10.11 0.49 -3.48
N ASN A 94 10.49 0.05 -4.68
CA ASN A 94 9.91 -1.18 -5.23
C ASN A 94 10.41 -2.45 -4.53
N GLU A 95 11.57 -2.41 -3.87
CA GLU A 95 12.04 -3.52 -3.04
C GLU A 95 11.10 -3.71 -1.84
N VAL A 96 10.84 -2.63 -1.09
CA VAL A 96 9.93 -2.68 0.07
C VAL A 96 8.50 -2.99 -0.38
N LEU A 97 8.02 -2.32 -1.43
CA LEU A 97 6.65 -2.53 -1.93
C LEU A 97 6.41 -3.97 -2.38
N ARG A 98 7.40 -4.63 -3.00
CA ARG A 98 7.30 -6.06 -3.36
C ARG A 98 7.28 -6.97 -2.14
N LEU A 99 7.96 -6.62 -1.05
CA LEU A 99 7.85 -7.37 0.22
C LEU A 99 6.46 -7.21 0.81
N VAL A 100 5.96 -5.98 0.89
CA VAL A 100 4.58 -5.68 1.31
C VAL A 100 3.60 -6.51 0.48
N ALA A 101 3.70 -6.45 -0.85
CA ALA A 101 2.82 -7.20 -1.73
C ALA A 101 2.92 -8.72 -1.55
N GLN A 102 4.13 -9.26 -1.31
CA GLN A 102 4.31 -10.69 -1.04
C GLN A 102 3.59 -11.10 0.25
N LEU A 103 3.62 -10.25 1.28
CA LEU A 103 2.84 -10.46 2.50
C LEU A 103 1.35 -10.45 2.22
N GLY A 104 0.87 -9.69 1.24
CA GLY A 104 -0.51 -9.76 0.73
C GLY A 104 -0.75 -10.80 -0.36
N GLY A 105 0.13 -11.80 -0.54
CA GLY A 105 -0.10 -12.93 -1.45
C GLY A 105 0.44 -12.79 -2.87
N PHE A 106 1.21 -11.74 -3.19
CA PHE A 106 1.93 -11.67 -4.46
C PHE A 106 3.06 -12.71 -4.51
N LEU A 107 3.02 -13.65 -5.44
CA LEU A 107 3.98 -14.75 -5.49
C LEU A 107 5.40 -14.34 -5.95
N ALA A 108 5.52 -13.24 -6.69
CA ALA A 108 6.79 -12.71 -7.20
C ALA A 108 7.63 -13.73 -8.02
N ARG A 109 6.98 -14.59 -8.81
CA ARG A 109 7.68 -15.52 -9.71
C ARG A 109 8.22 -14.81 -10.94
N LYS A 110 9.16 -15.45 -11.63
CA LYS A 110 9.69 -14.96 -12.90
C LYS A 110 8.53 -14.84 -13.90
N GLY A 111 8.24 -13.60 -14.34
CA GLY A 111 7.18 -13.31 -15.31
C GLY A 111 5.86 -12.83 -14.71
N ASP A 112 5.67 -12.83 -13.38
CA ASP A 112 4.41 -12.35 -12.75
C ASP A 112 4.20 -10.82 -12.92
N GLY A 113 5.22 -10.07 -13.36
CA GLY A 113 5.14 -8.62 -13.52
C GLY A 113 5.22 -7.86 -12.20
N GLU A 114 4.49 -6.74 -12.11
CA GLU A 114 4.46 -5.87 -10.94
C GLU A 114 3.23 -6.12 -10.04
N PRO A 115 3.34 -5.93 -8.72
CA PRO A 115 2.22 -6.09 -7.80
C PRO A 115 0.97 -5.28 -8.19
N GLY A 116 -0.20 -5.83 -7.88
CA GLY A 116 -1.48 -5.13 -7.98
C GLY A 116 -1.87 -4.43 -6.68
N ALA A 117 -2.86 -3.53 -6.75
CA ALA A 117 -3.34 -2.81 -5.58
C ALA A 117 -3.80 -3.76 -4.45
N LYS A 118 -4.43 -4.90 -4.82
CA LYS A 118 -4.93 -5.90 -3.86
C LYS A 118 -3.89 -6.43 -2.90
N THR A 119 -2.84 -6.99 -3.46
CA THR A 119 -1.76 -7.57 -2.67
C THR A 119 -1.02 -6.49 -1.89
N ILE A 120 -0.96 -5.25 -2.40
CA ILE A 120 -0.39 -4.12 -1.67
C ILE A 120 -1.24 -3.77 -0.44
N TRP A 121 -2.55 -3.56 -0.55
CA TRP A 121 -3.36 -3.17 0.61
C TRP A 121 -3.44 -4.28 1.66
N GLU A 122 -3.55 -5.55 1.25
CA GLU A 122 -3.54 -6.70 2.17
C GLU A 122 -2.19 -6.81 2.89
N GLY A 123 -1.10 -6.56 2.17
CA GLY A 123 0.25 -6.50 2.72
C GLY A 123 0.46 -5.37 3.71
N LEU A 124 -0.04 -4.17 3.40
CA LEU A 124 0.08 -2.99 4.25
C LEU A 124 -0.53 -3.22 5.63
N GLN A 125 -1.70 -3.86 5.70
CA GLN A 125 -2.33 -4.20 6.98
C GLN A 125 -1.40 -5.02 7.89
N ARG A 126 -0.71 -6.02 7.32
CA ARG A 126 0.24 -6.86 8.09
C ARG A 126 1.47 -6.08 8.54
N VAL A 127 1.98 -5.20 7.68
CA VAL A 127 3.17 -4.39 7.97
C VAL A 127 2.88 -3.33 9.04
N ILE A 128 1.73 -2.66 8.97
CA ILE A 128 1.31 -1.68 9.97
C ILE A 128 1.21 -2.33 11.36
N ILE A 129 0.52 -3.47 11.47
CA ILE A 129 0.41 -4.24 12.73
C ILE A 129 1.80 -4.62 13.27
N SER A 130 2.72 -5.05 12.39
CA SER A 130 4.09 -5.37 12.79
C SER A 130 4.88 -4.14 13.24
N ALA A 131 4.61 -2.96 12.69
CA ALA A 131 5.27 -1.70 13.04
C ALA A 131 4.74 -1.09 14.35
N GLU A 132 3.47 -1.31 14.66
CA GLU A 132 2.84 -0.88 15.92
C GLU A 132 3.46 -1.57 17.14
N THR A 133 3.88 -2.83 17.01
CA THR A 133 4.47 -3.60 18.13
C THR A 133 5.74 -2.94 18.71
N PRO A 134 6.80 -2.65 17.93
CA PRO A 134 7.98 -1.98 18.45
C PRO A 134 7.71 -0.51 18.87
N LEU A 135 6.72 0.16 18.26
CA LEU A 135 6.29 1.48 18.70
C LEU A 135 5.71 1.42 20.13
N ALA A 136 4.81 0.47 20.40
CA ALA A 136 4.24 0.25 21.73
C ALA A 136 5.31 -0.08 22.77
N LEU A 137 6.23 -1.01 22.46
CA LEU A 137 7.32 -1.38 23.36
C LEU A 137 8.24 -0.20 23.72
N ARG A 138 8.48 0.72 22.77
CA ARG A 138 9.26 1.95 23.03
C ARG A 138 8.50 2.94 23.91
N SER A 139 7.17 3.00 23.80
CA SER A 139 6.35 3.87 24.65
C SER A 139 6.21 3.38 26.09
N GLU A 140 6.25 2.07 26.33
CA GLU A 140 6.24 1.51 27.69
C GLU A 140 7.56 1.72 28.43
N ALA A 141 8.67 1.83 27.69
CA ALA A 141 10.01 2.03 28.24
C ALA A 141 10.36 3.51 28.50
N ALA A 142 9.47 4.45 28.14
CA ALA A 142 9.66 5.90 28.28
C ALA A 142 8.90 6.45 29.51
#